data_AF-A0A949K6Z2-F1
#
_entry.id   AF-A0A949K6Z2-F1
#
_cell.length_a   1.000
_cell.length_b   1.000
_cell.length_c   1.000
_cell.angle_alpha   90.00
_cell.angle_beta   90.00
_cell.angle_gamma   90.00
#
_symmetry.space_group_name_H-M   'P 1'
#
loop_
_entity.id
_entity.type
_entity.pdbx_description
1 polymer ?
#
loop_
_entity_poly.entity_id
_entity_poly.type
_entity_poly.pdbx_seq_one_letter_code
_entity_poly.pdbx_strand_id
1 'polypeptide(L)'
;MDYDQLYGPCEPPVRPISDEEYRLRPNSAMILDADSSLLLTAYLDEKAAFTLTTVFAQTYHVLWLIDRRARILFAVEEVLDEKDKRIGVLPRSLLARPVSYVRLGHPSLLADPAKAARIGGEIRFDPDFEPGFSWILTNESGRYGTRPWQTEAHMNEARRLFASFGLQFPYDFIPPLPIPGA
;
A
#
# COMPACT_ATOMS: atom_id res chain seq x y z
N MET A 1 16.08 -4.42 -18.06
CA MET A 1 15.49 -5.19 -16.95
C MET A 1 14.03 -5.36 -17.27
N ASP A 2 13.51 -6.58 -17.21
CA ASP A 2 12.09 -6.84 -17.46
C ASP A 2 11.32 -6.76 -16.15
N TYR A 3 10.55 -5.69 -15.98
CA TYR A 3 9.75 -5.48 -14.78
C TYR A 3 8.49 -6.32 -14.74
N ASP A 4 8.02 -6.83 -15.88
CA ASP A 4 6.86 -7.73 -15.92
C ASP A 4 7.25 -9.08 -15.31
N GLN A 5 8.48 -9.54 -15.54
CA GLN A 5 9.00 -10.73 -14.89
C GLN A 5 9.20 -10.55 -13.36
N LEU A 6 9.65 -9.37 -12.94
CA LEU A 6 9.99 -9.12 -11.53
C LEU A 6 8.76 -8.85 -10.67
N TYR A 7 7.84 -8.01 -11.15
CA TYR A 7 6.72 -7.50 -10.35
C TYR A 7 5.36 -7.82 -10.98
N GLY A 8 5.36 -8.54 -12.10
CA GLY A 8 4.21 -8.79 -12.93
C GLY A 8 3.84 -7.63 -13.87
N PRO A 9 2.93 -7.87 -14.83
CA PRO A 9 2.53 -6.88 -15.81
C PRO A 9 1.87 -5.67 -15.17
N CYS A 10 2.08 -4.51 -15.78
CA CYS A 10 1.50 -3.25 -15.32
C CYS A 10 0.09 -3.08 -15.90
N GLU A 11 -0.93 -3.50 -15.14
CA GLU A 11 -2.33 -3.50 -15.59
C GLU A 11 -3.21 -2.48 -14.84
N PRO A 12 -4.36 -2.08 -15.40
CA PRO A 12 -5.40 -1.30 -14.71
C PRO A 12 -5.99 -2.03 -13.47
N PRO A 13 -6.67 -1.32 -12.55
CA PRO A 13 -7.25 -1.93 -11.35
C PRO A 13 -8.29 -3.00 -11.71
N VAL A 14 -8.32 -4.12 -10.97
CA VAL A 14 -9.29 -5.21 -11.21
C VAL A 14 -10.70 -4.93 -10.69
N ARG A 15 -10.85 -3.86 -9.89
CA ARG A 15 -12.14 -3.40 -9.36
C ARG A 15 -12.38 -1.96 -9.79
N PRO A 16 -13.65 -1.52 -9.87
CA PRO A 16 -13.99 -0.13 -10.16
C PRO A 16 -13.28 0.84 -9.21
N ILE A 17 -12.96 2.01 -9.73
CA ILE A 17 -12.32 3.11 -9.01
C ILE A 17 -13.21 4.34 -9.12
N SER A 18 -13.26 5.13 -8.05
CA SER A 18 -14.14 6.30 -8.01
C SER A 18 -13.57 7.48 -8.82
N ASP A 19 -14.42 8.45 -9.13
CA ASP A 19 -13.99 9.68 -9.82
C ASP A 19 -12.97 10.47 -8.99
N GLU A 20 -13.07 10.42 -7.66
CA GLU A 20 -12.11 11.01 -6.73
C GLU A 20 -10.76 10.30 -6.80
N GLU A 21 -10.73 8.96 -6.88
CA GLU A 21 -9.48 8.20 -7.05
C GLU A 21 -8.80 8.50 -8.40
N TYR A 22 -9.56 8.96 -9.42
CA TYR A 22 -9.00 9.49 -10.66
C TYR A 22 -8.43 10.90 -10.50
N ARG A 23 -9.21 11.82 -9.92
CA ARG A 23 -8.93 13.26 -9.90
C ARG A 23 -7.98 13.69 -8.78
N LEU A 24 -8.01 13.03 -7.64
CA LEU A 24 -7.36 13.46 -6.40
C LEU A 24 -6.23 12.50 -6.00
N ARG A 25 -5.26 13.04 -5.27
CA ARG A 25 -4.12 12.30 -4.72
C ARG A 25 -4.05 12.50 -3.21
N PRO A 26 -3.68 11.50 -2.40
CA PRO A 26 -3.47 11.69 -0.96
C PRO A 26 -2.42 12.78 -0.71
N ASN A 27 -2.60 13.59 0.34
CA ASN A 27 -1.61 14.57 0.77
C ASN A 27 -0.32 13.90 1.26
N SER A 28 -0.45 12.70 1.82
CA SER A 28 0.64 11.84 2.29
C SER A 28 1.34 11.05 1.17
N ALA A 29 0.94 11.20 -0.10
CA ALA A 29 1.50 10.42 -1.18
C ALA A 29 2.96 10.79 -1.46
N MET A 30 3.83 9.79 -1.38
CA MET A 30 5.26 9.91 -1.62
C MET A 30 5.74 8.82 -2.59
N ILE A 31 6.85 9.08 -3.27
CA ILE A 31 7.63 8.07 -3.98
C ILE A 31 8.74 7.64 -3.04
N LEU A 32 9.01 6.34 -2.94
CA LEU A 32 10.16 5.84 -2.19
C LEU A 32 11.45 6.08 -2.99
N ASP A 33 12.33 6.87 -2.40
CA ASP A 33 13.65 7.25 -2.87
C ASP A 33 14.60 7.36 -1.67
N ALA A 34 15.82 7.87 -1.87
CA ALA A 34 16.84 7.96 -0.82
C ALA A 34 16.43 8.87 0.36
N ASP A 35 15.64 9.92 0.12
CA ASP A 35 15.27 10.88 1.15
C ASP A 35 14.03 10.40 1.91
N SER A 36 13.00 9.98 1.16
CA SER A 36 11.75 9.46 1.73
C SER A 36 11.92 8.11 2.42
N SER A 37 12.93 7.31 2.07
CA SER A 37 13.24 6.08 2.80
C SER A 37 13.70 6.37 4.22
N LEU A 38 14.50 7.42 4.44
CA LEU A 38 14.91 7.84 5.79
C LEU A 38 13.70 8.30 6.63
N LEU A 39 12.77 9.02 6.01
CA LEU A 39 11.54 9.46 6.67
C LEU A 39 10.62 8.28 7.01
N LEU A 40 10.48 7.32 6.08
CA LEU A 40 9.70 6.11 6.31
C LEU A 40 10.35 5.25 7.41
N THR A 41 11.67 5.05 7.38
CA THR A 41 12.41 4.35 8.44
C THR A 41 12.17 5.01 9.81
N ALA A 42 12.29 6.35 9.89
CA ALA A 42 12.03 7.06 11.14
C ALA A 42 10.61 6.79 11.67
N TYR A 43 9.59 6.84 10.82
CA TYR A 43 8.21 6.52 11.19
C TYR A 43 8.04 5.06 11.67
N LEU A 44 8.71 4.11 11.02
CA LEU A 44 8.62 2.68 11.35
C LEU A 44 9.35 2.36 12.67
N ASP A 45 10.48 3.02 12.93
CA ASP A 45 11.34 2.80 14.11
C ASP A 45 10.86 3.54 15.38
N GLU A 46 10.21 4.71 15.23
CA GLU A 46 9.74 5.55 16.34
C GLU A 46 8.70 4.87 17.26
N LYS A 47 8.22 3.69 16.84
CA LYS A 47 7.33 2.77 17.57
C LYS A 47 7.90 2.25 18.89
N ALA A 48 9.22 2.26 19.06
CA ALA A 48 9.85 1.72 20.26
C ALA A 48 9.89 2.71 21.44
N ALA A 49 9.79 4.03 21.19
CA ALA A 49 10.03 5.05 22.22
C ALA A 49 8.78 5.83 22.64
N PHE A 50 7.71 5.85 21.83
CA PHE A 50 6.56 6.72 22.08
C PHE A 50 5.21 6.01 21.90
N THR A 51 4.51 5.74 23.01
CA THR A 51 3.23 5.01 23.00
C THR A 51 2.17 5.60 22.06
N LEU A 52 2.17 6.93 21.88
CA LEU A 52 1.23 7.57 20.96
C LEU A 52 1.51 7.22 19.49
N THR A 53 2.79 7.11 19.07
CA THR A 53 3.07 6.69 17.69
C THR A 53 2.53 5.29 17.49
N THR A 54 2.71 4.34 18.43
CA THR A 54 2.17 2.97 18.36
C THR A 54 0.69 2.93 18.00
N VAL A 55 -0.15 3.75 18.66
CA VAL A 55 -1.59 3.86 18.37
C VAL A 55 -1.84 4.16 16.88
N PHE A 56 -1.08 5.08 16.27
CA PHE A 56 -1.25 5.39 14.85
C PHE A 56 -1.04 4.18 13.93
N ALA A 57 -0.06 3.31 14.18
CA ALA A 57 0.10 2.16 13.27
C ALA A 57 -0.80 0.99 13.57
N GLN A 58 -1.29 0.87 14.80
CA GLN A 58 -2.38 -0.06 15.08
C GLN A 58 -3.68 0.40 14.38
N THR A 59 -3.84 1.72 14.22
CA THR A 59 -5.10 2.31 13.74
C THR A 59 -5.16 2.49 12.22
N TYR A 60 -4.04 2.73 11.53
CA TYR A 60 -4.05 3.10 10.11
C TYR A 60 -3.23 2.17 9.22
N HIS A 61 -3.61 2.08 7.95
CA HIS A 61 -2.86 1.36 6.92
C HIS A 61 -1.94 2.33 6.16
N VAL A 62 -0.72 1.89 5.87
CA VAL A 62 0.13 2.55 4.88
C VAL A 62 0.00 1.74 3.59
N LEU A 63 -0.64 2.33 2.59
CA LEU A 63 -0.75 1.75 1.26
C LEU A 63 0.60 1.82 0.56
N TRP A 64 0.92 0.81 -0.23
CA TRP A 64 2.01 0.87 -1.21
C TRP A 64 1.62 0.24 -2.54
N LEU A 65 2.26 0.67 -3.62
CA LEU A 65 2.20 0.01 -4.92
C LEU A 65 3.46 0.25 -5.73
N ILE A 66 3.69 -0.59 -6.75
CA ILE A 66 4.75 -0.43 -7.74
C ILE A 66 4.14 0.06 -9.05
N ASP A 67 4.58 1.23 -9.53
CA ASP A 67 4.11 1.79 -10.79
C ASP A 67 4.76 1.16 -12.04
N ARG A 68 4.37 1.68 -13.21
CA ARG A 68 4.92 1.25 -14.51
C ARG A 68 6.45 1.33 -14.59
N ARG A 69 7.07 2.28 -13.90
CA ARG A 69 8.52 2.54 -13.90
C ARG A 69 9.26 1.79 -12.79
N ALA A 70 8.59 0.86 -12.11
CA ALA A 70 9.11 0.13 -10.96
C ALA A 70 9.46 1.04 -9.77
N ARG A 71 8.73 2.15 -9.59
CA ARG A 71 8.85 2.99 -8.41
C ARG A 71 7.82 2.56 -7.38
N ILE A 72 8.24 2.48 -6.12
CA ILE A 72 7.31 2.30 -5.00
C ILE A 72 6.68 3.65 -4.71
N LEU A 73 5.35 3.70 -4.69
CA LEU A 73 4.58 4.82 -4.15
C LEU A 73 3.91 4.36 -2.88
N PHE A 74 3.84 5.24 -1.88
CA PHE A 74 3.19 4.95 -0.61
C PHE A 74 2.42 6.16 -0.07
N ALA A 75 1.40 5.90 0.73
CA ALA A 75 0.57 6.92 1.38
C ALA A 75 -0.20 6.28 2.53
N VAL A 76 -0.75 7.08 3.46
CA VAL A 76 -1.84 6.57 4.30
C VAL A 76 -3.16 6.63 3.52
N GLU A 77 -4.09 5.73 3.81
CA GLU A 77 -5.41 5.74 3.13
C GLU A 77 -6.24 6.92 3.65
N GLU A 78 -6.28 8.03 2.93
CA GLU A 78 -7.01 9.24 3.32
C GLU A 78 -8.50 9.18 2.99
N VAL A 79 -9.32 9.95 3.72
CA VAL A 79 -10.76 10.05 3.49
C VAL A 79 -11.22 11.49 3.26
N LEU A 80 -12.20 11.62 2.39
CA LEU A 80 -12.86 12.85 1.96
C LEU A 80 -14.32 12.87 2.41
N ASP A 81 -14.85 14.06 2.68
CA ASP A 81 -16.29 14.28 2.74
C ASP A 81 -16.91 14.42 1.33
N GLU A 82 -18.22 14.64 1.29
CA GLU A 82 -19.01 14.80 0.06
C GLU A 82 -18.64 16.04 -0.77
N LYS A 83 -17.78 16.93 -0.25
CA LYS A 83 -17.32 18.15 -0.92
C LYS A 83 -15.83 18.06 -1.29
N ASP A 84 -15.30 16.85 -1.45
CA ASP A 84 -13.89 16.56 -1.72
C ASP A 84 -12.92 17.10 -0.63
N LYS A 85 -13.41 17.45 0.58
CA LYS A 85 -12.55 17.96 1.65
C LYS A 85 -11.98 16.80 2.47
N ARG A 86 -10.66 16.81 2.72
CA ARG A 86 -10.02 15.86 3.62
C ARG A 86 -10.55 16.01 5.04
N ILE A 87 -11.02 14.89 5.59
CA ILE A 87 -11.53 14.80 6.96
C ILE A 87 -10.71 13.88 7.85
N GLY A 88 -9.76 13.12 7.28
CA GLY A 88 -8.82 12.33 8.07
C GLY A 88 -8.16 11.19 7.29
N VAL A 89 -7.67 10.21 8.04
CA VAL A 89 -7.12 8.94 7.57
C VAL A 89 -8.10 7.82 7.92
N LEU A 90 -8.30 6.87 7.01
CA LEU A 90 -9.23 5.75 7.17
C LEU A 90 -8.71 4.79 8.25
N PRO A 91 -9.42 4.63 9.38
CA PRO A 91 -9.02 3.67 10.39
C PRO A 91 -9.31 2.23 9.94
N ARG A 92 -8.48 1.28 10.40
CA ARG A 92 -8.69 -0.17 10.17
C ARG A 92 -10.04 -0.61 10.71
N SER A 93 -10.36 -0.20 11.94
CA SER A 93 -11.61 -0.51 12.63
C SER A 93 -12.83 0.10 11.93
N LEU A 94 -13.75 -0.76 11.49
CA LEU A 94 -15.01 -0.34 10.86
C LEU A 94 -15.84 0.58 11.75
N LEU A 95 -15.84 0.34 13.06
CA LEU A 95 -16.61 1.12 14.04
C LEU A 95 -16.09 2.56 14.21
N ALA A 96 -14.84 2.81 13.83
CA ALA A 96 -14.22 4.13 13.93
C ALA A 96 -14.30 4.93 12.61
N ARG A 97 -14.85 4.34 11.54
CA ARG A 97 -14.93 5.02 10.23
C ARG A 97 -16.06 6.05 10.22
N PRO A 98 -15.92 7.16 9.47
CA PRO A 98 -17.01 8.10 9.27
C PRO A 98 -18.24 7.42 8.66
N VAL A 99 -19.43 7.98 8.90
CA VAL A 99 -20.70 7.42 8.38
C VAL A 99 -20.78 7.53 6.85
N SER A 100 -20.36 8.66 6.31
CA SER A 100 -20.28 8.95 4.87
C SER A 100 -18.89 9.48 4.56
N TYR A 101 -18.21 8.86 3.61
CA TYR A 101 -16.90 9.30 3.13
C TYR A 101 -16.57 8.66 1.79
N VAL A 102 -15.67 9.32 1.05
CA VAL A 102 -14.94 8.71 -0.07
C VAL A 102 -13.52 8.43 0.38
N ARG A 103 -12.99 7.24 0.08
CA ARG A 103 -11.60 6.89 0.39
C ARG A 103 -10.69 7.09 -0.82
N LEU A 104 -9.48 7.54 -0.57
CA LEU A 104 -8.40 7.60 -1.55
C LEU A 104 -7.52 6.35 -1.40
N GLY A 105 -7.86 5.29 -2.13
CA GLY A 105 -7.13 4.02 -2.09
C GLY A 105 -5.92 3.99 -3.04
N HIS A 106 -5.35 2.80 -3.25
CA HIS A 106 -4.17 2.59 -4.11
C HIS A 106 -4.20 3.34 -5.46
N PRO A 107 -5.31 3.36 -6.24
CA PRO A 107 -5.32 4.05 -7.53
C PRO A 107 -4.98 5.54 -7.43
N SER A 108 -5.34 6.19 -6.33
CA SER A 108 -5.09 7.63 -6.10
C SER A 108 -3.61 7.97 -5.93
N LEU A 109 -2.73 6.99 -5.68
CA LEU A 109 -1.28 7.19 -5.64
C LEU A 109 -0.73 7.46 -7.05
N LEU A 110 -1.40 6.95 -8.09
CA LEU A 110 -0.95 7.02 -9.48
C LEU A 110 -1.43 8.31 -10.14
N ALA A 111 -0.48 9.03 -10.76
CA ALA A 111 -0.78 10.17 -11.61
C ALA A 111 -1.17 9.77 -13.05
N ASP A 112 -0.88 8.53 -13.45
CA ASP A 112 -1.19 8.02 -14.79
C ASP A 112 -2.71 7.82 -14.96
N PRO A 113 -3.34 8.33 -16.04
CA PRO A 113 -4.78 8.15 -16.30
C PRO A 113 -5.24 6.70 -16.44
N ALA A 114 -4.37 5.79 -16.89
CA ALA A 114 -4.68 4.36 -16.97
C ALA A 114 -4.76 3.71 -15.58
N LYS A 115 -4.28 4.40 -14.55
CA LYS A 115 -4.23 3.93 -13.15
C LYS A 115 -3.63 2.53 -13.05
N ALA A 116 -2.67 2.24 -13.92
CA ALA A 116 -2.04 0.94 -14.00
C ALA A 116 -0.88 0.82 -13.00
N ALA A 117 -0.83 -0.31 -12.30
CA ALA A 117 0.25 -0.68 -11.40
C ALA A 117 0.59 -2.16 -11.59
N ARG A 118 1.76 -2.56 -11.11
CA ARG A 118 2.26 -3.94 -11.17
C ARG A 118 1.69 -4.74 -10.01
N ILE A 119 2.06 -4.36 -8.80
CA ILE A 119 1.59 -4.97 -7.56
C ILE A 119 1.37 -3.88 -6.52
N GLY A 120 0.46 -4.11 -5.58
CA GLY A 120 0.29 -3.24 -4.43
C GLY A 120 -0.30 -3.96 -3.23
N GLY A 121 -0.21 -3.31 -2.09
CA GLY A 121 -0.71 -3.81 -0.82
C GLY A 121 -0.41 -2.84 0.30
N GLU A 122 -0.03 -3.34 1.48
CA GLU A 122 0.08 -2.52 2.67
C GLU A 122 1.39 -2.76 3.42
N ILE A 123 1.88 -1.73 4.12
CA ILE A 123 2.84 -1.87 5.22
C ILE A 123 1.98 -1.93 6.49
N ARG A 124 1.85 -3.13 7.06
CA ARG A 124 0.94 -3.41 8.17
C ARG A 124 1.74 -3.58 9.45
N PHE A 125 1.33 -2.87 10.50
CA PHE A 125 1.87 -3.10 11.83
C PHE A 125 1.25 -4.37 12.40
N ASP A 126 2.11 -5.35 12.68
CA ASP A 126 1.78 -6.69 13.16
C ASP A 126 2.98 -7.26 13.92
N PRO A 127 3.13 -6.92 15.22
CA PRO A 127 4.28 -7.32 16.04
C PRO A 127 4.28 -8.80 16.42
N ASP A 128 3.16 -9.49 16.20
CA ASP A 128 3.01 -10.91 16.51
C ASP A 128 3.32 -11.82 15.30
N PHE A 129 3.55 -11.23 14.11
CA PHE A 129 3.77 -11.97 12.87
C PHE A 129 5.12 -12.70 12.84
N GLU A 130 6.22 -11.99 13.11
CA GLU A 130 7.57 -12.58 13.11
C GLU A 130 8.46 -11.93 14.19
N PRO A 131 9.15 -12.71 15.04
CA PRO A 131 10.02 -12.17 16.08
C PRO A 131 11.09 -11.21 15.52
N GLY A 132 11.21 -10.04 16.14
CA GLY A 132 12.17 -9.01 15.74
C GLY A 132 11.65 -8.02 14.69
N PHE A 133 10.45 -8.24 14.15
CA PHE A 133 9.77 -7.31 13.25
C PHE A 133 8.45 -6.83 13.84
N SER A 134 8.12 -5.56 13.63
CA SER A 134 6.80 -5.00 13.99
C SER A 134 5.94 -4.64 12.79
N TRP A 135 6.53 -4.72 11.60
CA TRP A 135 5.93 -4.30 10.36
C TRP A 135 6.13 -5.38 9.32
N ILE A 136 5.10 -5.60 8.52
CA ILE A 136 5.10 -6.60 7.46
C ILE A 136 4.65 -5.95 6.16
N LEU A 137 5.14 -6.46 5.04
CA LEU A 137 4.56 -6.14 3.74
C LEU A 137 3.46 -7.14 3.42
N THR A 138 2.33 -6.66 2.94
CA THR A 138 1.28 -7.50 2.36
C THR A 138 1.05 -7.09 0.92
N ASN A 139 0.53 -7.99 0.09
CA ASN A 139 -0.11 -7.66 -1.19
C ASN A 139 -1.63 -7.50 -1.02
N GLU A 140 -2.10 -7.00 0.13
CA GLU A 140 -3.52 -6.84 0.45
C GLU A 140 -4.16 -5.62 -0.24
N SER A 141 -3.96 -5.49 -1.55
CA SER A 141 -4.69 -4.52 -2.36
C SER A 141 -5.83 -5.20 -3.11
N GLY A 142 -7.07 -4.83 -2.79
CA GLY A 142 -8.23 -5.30 -3.57
C GLY A 142 -8.25 -4.86 -5.05
N ARG A 143 -7.34 -3.98 -5.47
CA ARG A 143 -7.24 -3.48 -6.86
C ARG A 143 -5.99 -3.98 -7.60
N TYR A 144 -4.91 -4.26 -6.87
CA TYR A 144 -3.59 -4.54 -7.46
C TYR A 144 -2.84 -5.71 -6.78
N GLY A 145 -3.47 -6.42 -5.85
CA GLY A 145 -2.77 -7.33 -4.94
C GLY A 145 -3.00 -8.82 -5.20
N THR A 146 -4.14 -9.21 -5.76
CA THR A 146 -4.56 -10.61 -5.91
C THR A 146 -4.98 -10.98 -7.33
N ARG A 147 -4.30 -10.43 -8.33
CA ARG A 147 -4.54 -10.74 -9.76
C ARG A 147 -4.17 -12.18 -10.10
N PRO A 148 -4.82 -12.85 -11.06
CA PRO A 148 -4.58 -14.26 -11.35
C PRO A 148 -3.12 -14.63 -11.65
N TRP A 149 -2.34 -13.71 -12.23
CA TRP A 149 -0.93 -13.91 -12.56
C TRP A 149 0.03 -13.57 -11.42
N GLN A 150 -0.43 -13.01 -10.30
CA GLN A 150 0.45 -12.62 -9.20
C GLN A 150 0.94 -13.85 -8.45
N THR A 151 2.25 -13.87 -8.22
CA THR A 151 2.95 -14.96 -7.55
C THR A 151 3.67 -14.44 -6.32
N GLU A 152 4.02 -15.36 -5.41
CA GLU A 152 4.85 -15.02 -4.26
C GLU A 152 6.22 -14.49 -4.69
N ALA A 153 6.76 -14.96 -5.83
CA ALA A 153 8.00 -14.44 -6.39
C ALA A 153 7.92 -12.93 -6.67
N HIS A 154 6.80 -12.43 -7.21
CA HIS A 154 6.61 -10.99 -7.42
C HIS A 154 6.61 -10.21 -6.10
N MET A 155 5.99 -10.76 -5.05
CA MET A 155 5.99 -10.16 -3.72
C MET A 155 7.39 -10.12 -3.12
N ASN A 156 8.16 -11.20 -3.27
CA ASN A 156 9.54 -11.25 -2.81
C ASN A 156 10.46 -10.27 -3.57
N GLU A 157 10.27 -10.06 -4.88
CA GLU A 157 10.98 -9.00 -5.60
C GLU A 157 10.57 -7.59 -5.13
N ALA A 158 9.28 -7.37 -4.84
CA ALA A 158 8.83 -6.10 -4.25
C ALA A 158 9.51 -5.86 -2.89
N ARG A 159 9.60 -6.89 -2.03
CA ARG A 159 10.37 -6.80 -0.77
C ARG A 159 11.84 -6.46 -1.03
N ARG A 160 12.49 -7.09 -2.02
CA ARG A 160 13.89 -6.76 -2.37
C ARG A 160 14.05 -5.32 -2.85
N LEU A 161 13.04 -4.78 -3.55
CA LEU A 161 13.03 -3.38 -3.95
C LEU A 161 12.99 -2.45 -2.73
N PHE A 162 12.14 -2.72 -1.73
CA PHE A 162 12.18 -1.99 -0.45
C PHE A 162 13.55 -2.12 0.24
N ALA A 163 14.12 -3.33 0.27
CA ALA A 163 15.42 -3.58 0.89
C ALA A 163 16.56 -2.79 0.22
N SER A 164 16.45 -2.48 -1.08
CA SER A 164 17.41 -1.61 -1.77
C SER A 164 17.46 -0.18 -1.24
N PHE A 165 16.42 0.24 -0.51
CA PHE A 165 16.33 1.51 0.22
C PHE A 165 16.62 1.37 1.72
N GLY A 166 17.10 0.22 2.18
CA GLY A 166 17.40 -0.05 3.59
C GLY A 166 16.20 -0.49 4.44
N LEU A 167 15.03 -0.70 3.82
CA LEU A 167 13.81 -1.10 4.52
C LEU A 167 13.62 -2.63 4.44
N GLN A 168 13.72 -3.30 5.58
CA GLN A 168 13.56 -4.75 5.68
C GLN A 168 12.21 -5.10 6.31
N PHE A 169 11.51 -6.04 5.68
CA PHE A 169 10.22 -6.54 6.15
C PHE A 169 10.13 -8.05 5.93
N PRO A 170 9.53 -8.82 6.85
CA PRO A 170 8.84 -10.04 6.46
C PRO A 170 7.63 -9.68 5.59
N TYR A 171 7.07 -10.66 4.88
CA TYR A 171 5.85 -10.45 4.11
C TYR A 171 4.81 -11.53 4.34
N ASP A 172 3.55 -11.13 4.20
CA ASP A 172 2.37 -12.01 4.16
C ASP A 172 1.83 -11.98 2.73
N PHE A 173 2.02 -13.07 2.00
CA PHE A 173 1.55 -13.19 0.62
C PHE A 173 0.16 -13.81 0.56
N ILE A 174 -0.79 -13.04 0.06
CA ILE A 174 -2.16 -13.45 -0.21
C ILE A 174 -2.23 -13.99 -1.65
N PRO A 175 -2.43 -15.30 -1.84
CA PRO A 175 -2.52 -15.86 -3.18
C PRO A 175 -3.78 -15.34 -3.91
N PRO A 176 -3.76 -15.27 -5.25
CA PRO A 176 -4.95 -14.98 -6.03
C PRO A 176 -6.06 -15.98 -5.69
N LEU A 177 -7.32 -15.52 -5.67
CA LEU A 177 -8.43 -16.43 -5.49
C LEU A 177 -8.47 -17.43 -6.66
N PRO A 178 -8.72 -18.73 -6.39
CA PRO A 178 -8.94 -19.69 -7.46
C PRO A 178 -10.08 -19.19 -8.36
N ILE A 179 -9.89 -19.24 -9.67
CA ILE A 179 -10.98 -18.96 -10.61
C ILE A 179 -12.01 -20.08 -10.43
N PRO A 180 -13.27 -19.79 -10.04
CA PRO A 180 -14.27 -20.83 -9.92
C PRO A 180 -14.50 -21.49 -11.28
N GLY A 181 -14.16 -22.77 -11.41
CA GLY A 181 -14.40 -23.58 -12.61
C GLY A 181 -13.25 -23.71 -13.62
N ALA A 182 -12.01 -23.42 -13.20
CA ALA A 182 -10.80 -23.79 -13.96
C ALA A 182 -10.30 -25.19 -13.57
#